data_AF-A0AAD2EQ38-F1
#
_entry.id   AF-A0AAD2EQ38-F1
#
_cell.length_a   1.000
_cell.length_b   1.000
_cell.length_c   1.000
_cell.angle_alpha   90.00
_cell.angle_beta   90.00
_cell.angle_gamma   90.00
#
_symmetry.space_group_name_H-M   'P 1'
#
loop_
_entity.id
_entity.type
_entity.pdbx_description
1 polymer ?
#
loop_
_entity_poly.entity_id
_entity_poly.type
_entity_poly.pdbx_seq_one_letter_code
_entity_poly.pdbx_strand_id
1 'polypeptide(L)'
;MINIAKITNPKYLFEHSKHEYYTEGDNEKGFFTGSGSRYMKSEGKEVSQKQFEYLVGLGGKDNQGVEIDPGAPKDWSILYNRVSDEDREKMDKAFKEALIETAKAIEENTYYRKTENGKEEYVLARGVSMAIFQHHTSRSVKDKAVDCHEHGHIIVFPKVLGRDGKMYSHTLYDLINEKDGQGNKQTTLKYLDQVFQHSLAKFLTNEMGYTVSRGVKDSFRIDGISDDLRKEFSQRTESIKEMAKEGADYSELKKLSLQQRNSKSENDLSVLREQWHERMKDRNFDISSVQSMKGKQVNLDKSFEEAFKGYKFITEKQLKLMALSESKFSTKTYQEKLDEFKGSEKLQQLKKGFYLHKSNKSMEKLGNQYRQHKKIEFVKSLKNRNIPIQKQANHSKGVQKPTNNRVADSTQAPSQSKLAKDTKAVSGKQSDKILSQLNELASSHALRMVQILSQTEGKPGTEGQAIAKEISNYQQQHSQLMDAYREALQQENKQSIEI
;
A
#
# COMPACT_ATOMS: atom_id res chain seq x y z
N MET A 1 -8.66 -0.49 -5.73
CA MET A 1 -7.33 0.14 -5.59
C MET A 1 -7.40 1.12 -4.45
N ILE A 2 -6.82 0.74 -3.32
CA ILE A 2 -6.62 1.62 -2.18
C ILE A 2 -5.60 2.71 -2.51
N ASN A 3 -5.95 3.95 -2.17
CA ASN A 3 -5.01 5.05 -2.09
C ASN A 3 -4.73 5.39 -0.63
N ILE A 4 -3.59 6.04 -0.38
CA ILE A 4 -3.21 6.54 0.94
C ILE A 4 -2.74 7.99 0.80
N ALA A 5 -3.20 8.87 1.69
CA ALA A 5 -2.89 10.30 1.66
C ALA A 5 -2.70 10.86 3.07
N LYS A 6 -1.88 11.91 3.20
CA LYS A 6 -1.87 12.71 4.43
C LYS A 6 -3.13 13.56 4.48
N ILE A 7 -3.73 13.65 5.66
CA ILE A 7 -4.84 14.55 5.91
C ILE A 7 -4.29 15.97 6.05
N THR A 8 -4.80 16.90 5.25
CA THR A 8 -4.44 18.33 5.31
C THR A 8 -5.62 19.22 5.68
N ASN A 9 -6.86 18.74 5.47
CA ASN A 9 -8.07 19.41 5.90
C ASN A 9 -9.08 18.35 6.39
N PRO A 10 -9.20 18.07 7.69
CA PRO A 10 -10.16 17.09 8.20
C PRO A 10 -11.64 17.47 8.01
N LYS A 11 -11.94 18.76 7.81
CA LYS A 11 -13.33 19.26 7.81
C LYS A 11 -14.15 18.77 6.62
N TYR A 12 -13.49 18.49 5.49
CA TYR A 12 -14.21 18.04 4.30
C TYR A 12 -15.01 16.78 4.60
N LEU A 13 -14.51 15.85 5.42
CA LEU A 13 -15.22 14.61 5.72
C LEU A 13 -16.64 14.90 6.20
N PHE A 14 -16.82 15.83 7.14
CA PHE A 14 -18.16 16.20 7.63
C PHE A 14 -18.97 17.06 6.66
N GLU A 15 -18.34 17.98 5.94
CA GLU A 15 -19.04 18.84 4.97
C GLU A 15 -19.62 18.00 3.82
N HIS A 16 -18.84 17.05 3.33
CA HIS A 16 -19.26 16.11 2.30
C HIS A 16 -20.29 15.14 2.84
N SER A 17 -20.15 14.79 4.12
CA SER A 17 -21.14 13.96 4.79
C SER A 17 -22.48 14.62 5.06
N LYS A 18 -22.67 15.90 4.75
CA LYS A 18 -23.99 16.53 4.90
C LYS A 18 -24.84 16.44 3.66
N HIS A 19 -24.31 16.23 2.47
CA HIS A 19 -25.12 16.36 1.24
C HIS A 19 -25.37 15.03 0.55
N GLU A 20 -24.42 14.09 0.63
CA GLU A 20 -24.65 12.70 0.23
C GLU A 20 -25.55 11.95 1.25
N TYR A 21 -25.67 12.46 2.49
CA TYR A 21 -26.18 11.67 3.63
C TYR A 21 -27.54 12.10 4.24
N TYR A 22 -28.33 12.96 3.60
CA TYR A 22 -29.62 13.38 4.20
C TYR A 22 -30.87 13.10 3.34
N THR A 23 -30.76 12.42 2.20
CA THR A 23 -31.90 12.29 1.28
C THR A 23 -32.51 10.89 1.19
N GLU A 24 -31.80 9.82 1.55
CA GLU A 24 -32.33 8.45 1.64
C GLU A 24 -31.88 7.77 2.94
N GLY A 25 -32.62 6.82 3.51
CA GLY A 25 -32.31 6.21 4.83
C GLY A 25 -31.00 5.42 4.93
N ASP A 26 -30.18 5.39 3.87
CA ASP A 26 -28.94 4.61 3.71
C ASP A 26 -27.71 5.26 4.41
N ASN A 27 -27.96 6.21 5.31
CA ASN A 27 -27.02 7.26 5.65
C ASN A 27 -26.42 7.11 7.06
N GLU A 28 -25.20 6.57 7.14
CA GLU A 28 -24.43 6.52 8.37
C GLU A 28 -23.46 7.71 8.45
N LYS A 29 -23.70 8.64 9.39
CA LYS A 29 -22.62 9.49 9.93
C LYS A 29 -21.55 8.52 10.40
N GLY A 30 -20.40 8.52 9.73
CA GLY A 30 -19.39 7.46 9.81
C GLY A 30 -19.10 6.96 11.24
N PHE A 31 -18.51 5.78 11.40
CA PHE A 31 -18.33 5.17 12.72
C PHE A 31 -16.86 5.02 13.12
N PHE A 32 -16.58 5.08 14.42
CA PHE A 32 -15.25 4.79 14.95
C PHE A 32 -14.97 3.29 14.94
N THR A 33 -13.73 2.91 14.62
CA THR A 33 -13.28 1.51 14.63
C THR A 33 -11.84 1.38 15.09
N GLY A 34 -11.39 0.14 15.26
CA GLY A 34 -10.05 -0.23 15.69
C GLY A 34 -9.93 -0.41 17.20
N SER A 35 -8.97 -1.23 17.59
CA SER A 35 -8.60 -1.52 18.98
C SER A 35 -8.25 -0.27 19.82
N GLY A 36 -7.77 0.80 19.21
CA GLY A 36 -7.59 2.09 19.88
C GLY A 36 -8.92 2.76 20.23
N SER A 37 -9.89 2.73 19.31
CA SER A 37 -11.26 3.18 19.57
C SER A 37 -11.97 2.30 20.60
N ARG A 38 -11.72 0.98 20.56
CA ARG A 38 -12.22 0.04 21.58
C ARG A 38 -11.68 0.39 22.96
N TYR A 39 -10.38 0.68 23.07
CA TYR A 39 -9.75 1.14 24.31
C TYR A 39 -10.39 2.43 24.84
N MET A 40 -10.75 3.36 23.95
CA MET A 40 -11.48 4.59 24.28
C MET A 40 -13.00 4.40 24.47
N LYS A 41 -13.51 3.17 24.37
CA LYS A 41 -14.94 2.84 24.42
C LYS A 41 -15.77 3.60 23.38
N SER A 42 -15.22 3.84 22.20
CA SER A 42 -15.89 4.53 21.08
C SER A 42 -16.09 3.66 19.84
N GLU A 43 -15.52 2.46 19.77
CA GLU A 43 -15.73 1.55 18.64
C GLU A 43 -17.23 1.31 18.38
N GLY A 44 -17.62 1.34 17.10
CA GLY A 44 -18.99 1.20 16.63
C GLY A 44 -19.87 2.43 16.82
N LYS A 45 -19.42 3.45 17.57
CA LYS A 45 -20.19 4.68 17.76
C LYS A 45 -20.07 5.59 16.55
N GLU A 46 -21.17 6.30 16.29
CA GLU A 46 -21.20 7.43 15.35
C GLU A 46 -20.08 8.43 15.65
N VAL A 47 -19.43 8.90 14.60
CA VAL A 47 -18.35 9.87 14.67
C VAL A 47 -18.91 11.24 15.02
N SER A 48 -18.73 11.63 16.29
CA SER A 48 -18.98 13.00 16.70
C SER A 48 -17.85 13.93 16.23
N GLN A 49 -18.22 15.10 15.69
CA GLN A 49 -17.26 16.11 15.25
C GLN A 49 -16.27 16.47 16.36
N LYS A 50 -16.76 16.67 17.60
CA LYS A 50 -15.93 17.00 18.77
C LYS A 50 -14.85 15.94 19.04
N GLN A 51 -15.23 14.65 19.04
CA GLN A 51 -14.26 13.58 19.30
C GLN A 51 -13.28 13.41 18.14
N PHE A 52 -13.76 13.55 16.90
CA PHE A 52 -12.92 13.48 15.71
C PHE A 52 -11.85 14.58 15.71
N GLU A 53 -12.26 15.84 15.93
CA GLU A 53 -11.35 16.98 15.99
C GLU A 53 -10.33 16.83 17.13
N TYR A 54 -10.75 16.31 18.29
CA TYR A 54 -9.83 15.98 19.38
C TYR A 54 -8.76 14.97 18.94
N LEU A 55 -9.16 13.85 18.32
CA LEU A 55 -8.24 12.79 17.90
C LEU A 55 -7.28 13.24 16.79
N VAL A 56 -7.76 14.05 15.83
CA VAL A 56 -6.91 14.70 14.83
C VAL A 56 -5.93 15.67 15.50
N GLY A 57 -6.40 16.45 16.47
CA GLY A 57 -5.60 17.44 17.19
C GLY A 57 -4.41 16.86 17.96
N LEU A 58 -4.44 15.57 18.31
CA LEU A 58 -3.33 14.89 19.00
C LEU A 58 -2.01 14.89 18.22
N GLY A 59 -2.06 15.07 16.90
CA GLY A 59 -0.87 15.16 16.06
C GLY A 59 -0.38 16.57 15.76
N GLY A 60 -1.09 17.61 16.21
CA GLY A 60 -0.74 19.02 15.96
C GLY A 60 -0.96 19.44 14.50
N LYS A 61 -0.35 20.56 14.09
CA LYS A 61 -0.52 21.12 12.73
C LYS A 61 0.18 20.29 11.66
N ASP A 62 1.27 19.60 12.01
CA ASP A 62 2.16 18.95 11.04
C ASP A 62 1.79 17.49 10.76
N ASN A 63 0.88 16.90 11.55
CA ASN A 63 0.43 15.52 11.39
C ASN A 63 -1.03 15.38 11.81
N GLN A 64 -1.96 15.47 10.86
CA GLN A 64 -3.39 15.29 11.11
C GLN A 64 -3.86 13.84 10.88
N GLY A 65 -2.93 12.91 10.66
CA GLY A 65 -3.21 11.52 10.37
C GLY A 65 -3.15 11.21 8.87
N VAL A 66 -3.64 10.02 8.55
CA VAL A 66 -3.58 9.45 7.20
C VAL A 66 -4.95 8.93 6.83
N GLU A 67 -5.34 9.19 5.60
CA GLU A 67 -6.54 8.67 4.98
C GLU A 67 -6.17 7.49 4.07
N ILE A 68 -6.96 6.42 4.14
CA ILE A 68 -6.90 5.27 3.26
C ILE A 68 -8.27 5.12 2.59
N ASP A 69 -8.29 5.04 1.25
CA ASP A 69 -9.52 5.09 0.46
C ASP A 69 -9.79 3.79 -0.32
N PRO A 70 -10.43 2.78 0.28
CA PRO A 70 -10.90 1.61 -0.46
C PRO A 70 -12.08 1.97 -1.36
N GLY A 71 -11.88 1.93 -2.67
CA GLY A 71 -12.94 2.05 -3.68
C GLY A 71 -13.34 0.70 -4.26
N ALA A 72 -14.65 0.46 -4.38
CA ALA A 72 -15.17 -0.73 -5.05
C ALA A 72 -14.81 -0.73 -6.55
N PRO A 73 -14.73 -1.89 -7.21
CA PRO A 73 -14.79 -1.94 -8.66
C PRO A 73 -16.06 -1.26 -9.17
N LYS A 74 -16.00 -0.66 -10.37
CA LYS A 74 -17.15 0.05 -10.95
C LYS A 74 -18.39 -0.86 -11.05
N ASP A 75 -18.19 -2.12 -11.36
CA ASP A 75 -19.21 -3.17 -11.40
C ASP A 75 -20.02 -3.28 -10.11
N TRP A 76 -19.37 -3.16 -8.95
CA TRP A 76 -20.06 -3.16 -7.66
C TRP A 76 -21.01 -1.96 -7.56
N SER A 77 -20.54 -0.76 -7.91
CA SER A 77 -21.36 0.46 -7.83
C SER A 77 -22.53 0.44 -8.82
N ILE A 78 -22.33 -0.09 -10.02
CA ILE A 78 -23.39 -0.28 -11.02
C ILE A 78 -24.43 -1.28 -10.49
N LEU A 79 -23.98 -2.44 -10.00
CA LEU A 79 -24.87 -3.47 -9.47
C LEU A 79 -25.64 -2.96 -8.25
N TYR A 80 -24.96 -2.36 -7.28
CA TYR A 80 -25.53 -1.79 -6.06
C TYR A 80 -26.69 -0.83 -6.34
N ASN A 81 -26.53 0.02 -7.35
CA ASN A 81 -27.57 0.97 -7.73
C ASN A 81 -28.68 0.35 -8.58
N ARG A 82 -28.60 -0.93 -8.99
CA ARG A 82 -29.61 -1.57 -9.84
C ARG A 82 -30.33 -2.77 -9.24
N VAL A 83 -29.80 -3.36 -8.18
CA VAL A 83 -30.47 -4.44 -7.43
C VAL A 83 -31.74 -3.94 -6.73
N SER A 84 -32.56 -4.88 -6.22
CA SER A 84 -33.69 -4.55 -5.37
C SER A 84 -33.23 -3.92 -4.05
N ASP A 85 -34.12 -3.22 -3.36
CA ASP A 85 -33.82 -2.60 -2.06
C ASP A 85 -33.33 -3.61 -1.02
N GLU A 86 -33.90 -4.82 -1.00
CA GLU A 86 -33.48 -5.91 -0.11
C GLU A 86 -32.03 -6.36 -0.41
N ASP A 87 -31.70 -6.52 -1.68
CA ASP A 87 -30.35 -6.91 -2.10
C ASP A 87 -29.34 -5.77 -1.90
N ARG A 88 -29.80 -4.51 -2.03
CA ARG A 88 -29.01 -3.32 -1.71
C ARG A 88 -28.64 -3.27 -0.23
N GLU A 89 -29.58 -3.54 0.67
CA GLU A 89 -29.33 -3.58 2.12
C GLU A 89 -28.28 -4.67 2.49
N LYS A 90 -28.33 -5.83 1.80
CA LYS A 90 -27.29 -6.87 1.97
C LYS A 90 -25.92 -6.38 1.49
N MET A 91 -25.88 -5.69 0.35
CA MET A 91 -24.66 -5.10 -0.19
C MET A 91 -24.09 -4.01 0.74
N ASP A 92 -24.93 -3.19 1.37
CA ASP A 92 -24.48 -2.18 2.35
C ASP A 92 -23.78 -2.81 3.55
N LYS A 93 -24.39 -3.87 4.12
CA LYS A 93 -23.79 -4.63 5.22
C LYS A 93 -22.45 -5.23 4.81
N ALA A 94 -22.38 -5.86 3.64
CA ALA A 94 -21.16 -6.46 3.11
C ALA A 94 -20.06 -5.42 2.84
N PHE A 95 -20.42 -4.23 2.35
CA PHE A 95 -19.49 -3.14 2.12
C PHE A 95 -18.89 -2.62 3.43
N LYS A 96 -19.75 -2.39 4.43
CA LYS A 96 -19.35 -1.99 5.78
C LYS A 96 -18.43 -3.03 6.43
N GLU A 97 -18.75 -4.32 6.30
CA GLU A 97 -17.90 -5.41 6.77
C GLU A 97 -16.54 -5.42 6.07
N ALA A 98 -16.49 -5.25 4.75
CA ALA A 98 -15.24 -5.16 3.99
C ALA A 98 -14.34 -3.99 4.47
N LEU A 99 -14.94 -2.84 4.79
CA LEU A 99 -14.22 -1.69 5.37
C LEU A 99 -13.69 -2.01 6.78
N ILE A 100 -14.47 -2.71 7.61
CA ILE A 100 -14.03 -3.15 8.95
C ILE A 100 -12.90 -4.17 8.87
N GLU A 101 -12.97 -5.14 7.95
CA GLU A 101 -11.88 -6.09 7.70
C GLU A 101 -10.60 -5.39 7.24
N THR A 102 -10.75 -4.40 6.37
CA THR A 102 -9.63 -3.56 5.91
C THR A 102 -9.02 -2.78 7.08
N ALA A 103 -9.86 -2.21 7.96
CA ALA A 103 -9.39 -1.55 9.17
C ALA A 103 -8.61 -2.48 10.10
N LYS A 104 -9.08 -3.72 10.32
CA LYS A 104 -8.32 -4.74 11.08
C LYS A 104 -6.96 -5.02 10.43
N ALA A 105 -6.92 -5.17 9.11
CA ALA A 105 -5.68 -5.36 8.37
C ALA A 105 -4.72 -4.15 8.48
N ILE A 106 -5.26 -2.92 8.55
CA ILE A 106 -4.49 -1.70 8.86
C ILE A 106 -3.88 -1.81 10.26
N GLU A 107 -4.65 -2.22 11.27
CA GLU A 107 -4.13 -2.37 12.65
C GLU A 107 -2.95 -3.34 12.72
N GLU A 108 -3.09 -4.51 12.07
CA GLU A 108 -2.04 -5.54 12.00
C GLU A 108 -0.77 -5.06 11.28
N ASN A 109 -0.84 -3.94 10.57
CA ASN A 109 0.25 -3.37 9.79
C ASN A 109 0.62 -1.94 10.20
N THR A 110 0.15 -1.46 11.35
CA THR A 110 0.45 -0.12 11.86
C THR A 110 1.54 -0.18 12.93
N TYR A 111 2.68 0.44 12.61
CA TYR A 111 3.86 0.47 13.48
C TYR A 111 4.13 1.90 13.95
N TYR A 112 4.86 2.02 15.06
CA TYR A 112 5.50 3.25 15.50
C TYR A 112 7.01 3.04 15.63
N ARG A 113 7.77 4.14 15.57
CA ARG A 113 9.23 4.09 15.78
C ARG A 113 9.53 4.25 17.26
N LYS A 114 10.40 3.37 17.77
CA LYS A 114 10.95 3.46 19.11
C LYS A 114 12.47 3.54 18.98
N THR A 115 13.06 4.58 19.58
CA THR A 115 14.50 4.79 19.55
C THR A 115 15.06 4.56 20.95
N GLU A 116 15.86 3.50 21.10
CA GLU A 116 16.54 3.17 22.36
C GLU A 116 18.02 2.97 22.09
N ASN A 117 18.87 3.62 22.89
CA ASN A 117 20.34 3.54 22.77
C ASN A 117 20.85 3.83 21.34
N GLY A 118 20.23 4.79 20.64
CA GLY A 118 20.59 5.17 19.27
C GLY A 118 20.14 4.18 18.18
N LYS A 119 19.43 3.10 18.55
CA LYS A 119 18.85 2.14 17.60
C LYS A 119 17.35 2.42 17.44
N GLU A 120 16.93 2.63 16.21
CA GLU A 120 15.51 2.77 15.85
C GLU A 120 14.94 1.39 15.50
N GLU A 121 13.83 1.03 16.15
CA GLU A 121 13.05 -0.16 15.85
C GLU A 121 11.60 0.21 15.49
N TYR A 122 11.00 -0.59 14.59
CA TYR A 122 9.58 -0.51 14.27
C TYR A 122 8.82 -1.47 15.17
N VAL A 123 7.95 -0.93 16.03
CA VAL A 123 7.16 -1.70 16.98
C VAL A 123 5.71 -1.67 16.55
N LEU A 124 5.08 -2.85 16.48
CA LEU A 124 3.65 -2.95 16.18
C LEU A 124 2.85 -2.23 17.26
N ALA A 125 1.96 -1.33 16.84
CA ALA A 125 1.07 -0.63 17.76
C ALA A 125 0.22 -1.62 18.58
N ARG A 126 -0.06 -1.26 19.83
CA ARG A 126 -1.02 -1.99 20.67
C ARG A 126 -2.45 -1.66 20.28
N GLY A 127 -2.71 -0.41 19.89
CA GLY A 127 -4.02 -0.03 19.42
C GLY A 127 -4.02 1.14 18.45
N VAL A 128 -4.88 1.05 17.44
CA VAL A 128 -5.05 2.07 16.41
C VAL A 128 -6.47 2.59 16.47
N SER A 129 -6.62 3.91 16.51
CA SER A 129 -7.93 4.56 16.48
C SER A 129 -8.20 4.98 15.04
N MET A 130 -9.38 4.63 14.53
CA MET A 130 -9.80 4.97 13.17
C MET A 130 -11.25 5.47 13.14
N ALA A 131 -11.60 6.22 12.11
CA ALA A 131 -12.98 6.55 11.73
C ALA A 131 -13.22 6.14 10.28
N ILE A 132 -14.42 5.63 9.99
CA ILE A 132 -14.80 5.18 8.64
C ILE A 132 -16.00 5.99 8.17
N PHE A 133 -15.90 6.56 6.97
CA PHE A 133 -17.00 7.21 6.26
C PHE A 133 -17.24 6.49 4.93
N GLN A 134 -18.48 6.13 4.60
CA GLN A 134 -18.84 5.51 3.33
C GLN A 134 -19.50 6.53 2.41
N HIS A 135 -19.15 6.54 1.13
CA HIS A 135 -19.62 7.49 0.13
C HIS A 135 -20.06 6.76 -1.14
N HIS A 136 -21.07 7.31 -1.81
CA HIS A 136 -21.76 6.65 -2.94
C HIS A 136 -21.50 7.31 -4.30
N THR A 137 -20.85 8.47 -4.33
CA THR A 137 -20.68 9.26 -5.56
C THR A 137 -19.22 9.49 -5.93
N SER A 138 -18.93 9.59 -7.22
CA SER A 138 -17.64 10.11 -7.67
C SER A 138 -17.61 11.64 -7.54
N ARG A 139 -16.42 12.25 -7.62
CA ARG A 139 -16.34 13.70 -7.84
C ARG A 139 -16.99 14.08 -9.19
N SER A 140 -17.71 15.19 -9.21
CA SER A 140 -18.27 15.77 -10.43
C SER A 140 -17.17 16.09 -11.47
N VAL A 141 -17.53 15.92 -12.73
CA VAL A 141 -16.76 16.37 -13.90
C VAL A 141 -17.52 17.52 -14.51
N LYS A 142 -16.82 18.52 -15.05
CA LYS A 142 -17.47 19.69 -15.64
C LYS A 142 -18.43 19.25 -16.75
N ASP A 143 -19.65 19.79 -16.70
CA ASP A 143 -20.70 19.59 -17.71
C ASP A 143 -21.09 18.11 -17.92
N LYS A 144 -20.84 17.24 -16.94
CA LYS A 144 -21.29 15.83 -16.96
C LYS A 144 -21.98 15.43 -15.66
N ALA A 145 -22.89 14.46 -15.77
CA ALA A 145 -23.59 13.89 -14.61
C ALA A 145 -22.61 13.22 -13.64
N VAL A 146 -22.92 13.25 -12.34
CA VAL A 146 -22.12 12.55 -11.33
C VAL A 146 -22.29 11.04 -11.49
N ASP A 147 -21.20 10.28 -11.43
CA ASP A 147 -21.26 8.82 -11.50
C ASP A 147 -21.41 8.17 -10.12
N CYS A 148 -22.08 7.02 -10.07
CA CYS A 148 -22.09 6.17 -8.89
C CYS A 148 -20.68 5.63 -8.60
N HIS A 149 -20.22 5.74 -7.35
CA HIS A 149 -18.95 5.19 -6.93
C HIS A 149 -18.93 4.89 -5.43
N GLU A 150 -19.14 3.62 -5.09
CA GLU A 150 -19.04 3.12 -3.73
C GLU A 150 -17.57 3.10 -3.27
N HIS A 151 -17.27 3.88 -2.23
CA HIS A 151 -15.95 3.95 -1.62
C HIS A 151 -16.03 4.30 -0.14
N GLY A 152 -15.00 3.92 0.62
CA GLY A 152 -14.83 4.32 2.01
C GLY A 152 -13.64 5.25 2.20
N HIS A 153 -13.71 6.09 3.21
CA HIS A 153 -12.61 6.87 3.76
C HIS A 153 -12.29 6.33 5.16
N ILE A 154 -11.18 5.60 5.27
CA ILE A 154 -10.67 5.10 6.55
C ILE A 154 -9.63 6.08 7.05
N ILE A 155 -10.01 6.86 8.06
CA ILE A 155 -9.17 7.85 8.71
C ILE A 155 -8.41 7.19 9.84
N VAL A 156 -7.09 7.08 9.69
CA VAL A 156 -6.17 6.65 10.74
C VAL A 156 -5.65 7.89 11.47
N PHE A 157 -6.03 8.02 12.73
CA PHE A 157 -5.65 9.18 13.54
C PHE A 157 -4.14 9.24 13.78
N PRO A 158 -3.55 10.44 13.90
CA PRO A 158 -2.10 10.64 13.88
C PRO A 158 -1.33 9.95 15.01
N LYS A 159 -2.02 9.58 16.09
CA LYS A 159 -1.43 8.93 17.26
C LYS A 159 -2.03 7.55 17.49
N VAL A 160 -1.16 6.58 17.78
CA VAL A 160 -1.49 5.20 18.12
C VAL A 160 -1.03 4.86 19.53
N LEU A 161 -1.71 3.90 20.17
CA LEU A 161 -1.34 3.40 21.49
C LEU A 161 -0.18 2.41 21.35
N GLY A 162 0.95 2.73 21.99
CA GLY A 162 2.13 1.87 22.09
C GLY A 162 1.94 0.74 23.10
N ARG A 163 2.84 -0.23 23.06
CA ARG A 163 2.79 -1.40 23.97
C ARG A 163 3.09 -1.05 25.43
N ASP A 164 3.81 0.04 25.65
CA ASP A 164 4.09 0.61 26.97
C ASP A 164 2.95 1.51 27.49
N GLY A 165 1.83 1.60 26.76
CA GLY A 165 0.67 2.41 27.13
C GLY A 165 0.77 3.89 26.76
N LYS A 166 1.87 4.33 26.12
CA LYS A 166 2.04 5.73 25.67
C LYS A 166 1.54 5.92 24.24
N MET A 167 1.28 7.18 23.85
CA MET A 167 0.85 7.52 22.49
C MET A 167 2.04 7.85 21.60
N TYR A 168 2.06 7.31 20.38
CA TYR A 168 3.13 7.51 19.39
C TYR A 168 2.59 7.93 18.04
N SER A 169 3.39 8.65 17.26
CA SER A 169 3.10 8.83 15.83
C SER A 169 3.32 7.50 15.09
N HIS A 170 2.40 7.13 14.20
CA HIS A 170 2.53 5.92 13.40
C HIS A 170 3.29 6.16 12.09
N THR A 171 3.78 5.08 11.47
CA THR A 171 4.59 5.09 10.24
C THR A 171 3.80 4.73 8.99
N LEU A 172 2.47 4.66 9.09
CA LEU A 172 1.61 4.16 8.01
C LEU A 172 1.78 4.90 6.67
N TYR A 173 2.06 6.22 6.68
CA TYR A 173 2.32 6.96 5.44
C TYR A 173 3.61 6.52 4.74
N ASP A 174 4.57 5.93 5.46
CA ASP A 174 5.82 5.42 4.88
C ASP A 174 5.56 4.27 3.89
N LEU A 175 4.37 3.65 3.94
CA LEU A 175 3.97 2.58 3.02
C LEU A 175 4.00 2.99 1.54
N ILE A 176 3.87 4.28 1.22
CA ILE A 176 3.99 4.77 -0.18
C ILE A 176 5.35 4.45 -0.81
N ASN A 177 6.39 4.37 0.04
CA ASN A 177 7.78 4.12 -0.32
C ASN A 177 8.22 2.69 0.00
N GLU A 178 7.31 1.85 0.52
CA GLU A 178 7.62 0.47 0.86
C GLU A 178 8.12 -0.28 -0.38
N LYS A 179 9.23 -1.01 -0.22
CA LYS A 179 9.71 -2.02 -1.16
C LYS A 179 9.89 -3.32 -0.39
N ASP A 180 9.32 -4.41 -0.90
CA ASP A 180 9.58 -5.72 -0.34
C ASP A 180 10.95 -6.27 -0.77
N GLY A 181 11.37 -7.41 -0.21
CA GLY A 181 12.64 -8.07 -0.53
C GLY A 181 12.76 -8.56 -1.98
N GLN A 182 11.70 -8.42 -2.78
CA GLN A 182 11.66 -8.74 -4.21
C GLN A 182 11.68 -7.47 -5.09
N GLY A 183 11.75 -6.28 -4.47
CA GLY A 183 11.68 -5.00 -5.17
C GLY A 183 10.26 -4.56 -5.54
N ASN A 184 9.22 -5.31 -5.15
CA ASN A 184 7.85 -4.87 -5.38
C ASN A 184 7.53 -3.70 -4.47
N LYS A 185 6.89 -2.68 -5.02
CA LYS A 185 6.47 -1.51 -4.26
C LYS A 185 5.12 -1.75 -3.59
N GLN A 186 4.95 -1.18 -2.40
CA GLN A 186 3.67 -1.02 -1.71
C GLN A 186 2.94 -2.35 -1.43
N THR A 187 3.69 -3.41 -1.09
CA THR A 187 3.15 -4.76 -0.85
C THR A 187 2.11 -4.77 0.27
N THR A 188 2.27 -3.94 1.30
CA THR A 188 1.27 -3.77 2.37
C THR A 188 0.02 -3.07 1.87
N LEU A 189 0.11 -1.99 1.08
CA LEU A 189 -1.09 -1.34 0.52
C LEU A 189 -1.85 -2.29 -0.42
N LYS A 190 -1.13 -3.09 -1.22
CA LYS A 190 -1.74 -4.16 -2.02
C LYS A 190 -2.44 -5.18 -1.15
N TYR A 191 -1.83 -5.59 -0.03
CA TYR A 191 -2.48 -6.51 0.91
C TYR A 191 -3.78 -5.93 1.46
N LEU A 192 -3.77 -4.67 1.90
CA LEU A 192 -4.99 -3.98 2.36
C LEU A 192 -6.06 -3.93 1.26
N ASP A 193 -5.67 -3.60 0.02
CA ASP A 193 -6.59 -3.56 -1.12
C ASP A 193 -7.19 -4.94 -1.40
N GLN A 194 -6.38 -6.01 -1.32
CA GLN A 194 -6.85 -7.36 -1.56
C GLN A 194 -7.75 -7.89 -0.44
N VAL A 195 -7.58 -7.46 0.82
CA VAL A 195 -8.55 -7.75 1.90
C VAL A 195 -9.92 -7.19 1.52
N PHE A 196 -9.98 -5.89 1.17
CA PHE A 196 -11.22 -5.23 0.76
C PHE A 196 -11.86 -5.89 -0.47
N GLN A 197 -11.09 -6.04 -1.55
CA GLN A 197 -11.58 -6.62 -2.80
C GLN A 197 -12.02 -8.07 -2.64
N HIS A 198 -11.35 -8.83 -1.77
CA HIS A 198 -11.71 -10.21 -1.48
C HIS A 198 -13.05 -10.31 -0.75
N SER A 199 -13.26 -9.49 0.28
CA SER A 199 -14.52 -9.46 1.01
C SER A 199 -15.72 -9.21 0.08
N LEU A 200 -15.61 -8.20 -0.79
CA LEU A 200 -16.67 -7.87 -1.75
C LEU A 200 -16.92 -9.01 -2.75
N ALA A 201 -15.86 -9.56 -3.34
CA ALA A 201 -15.98 -10.64 -4.32
C ALA A 201 -16.62 -11.89 -3.72
N LYS A 202 -16.23 -12.29 -2.49
CA LYS A 202 -16.78 -13.47 -1.82
C LYS A 202 -18.23 -13.30 -1.44
N PHE A 203 -18.63 -12.10 -1.01
CA PHE A 203 -20.03 -11.80 -0.79
C PHE A 203 -20.85 -11.97 -2.09
N LEU A 204 -20.36 -11.43 -3.21
CA LEU A 204 -21.04 -11.56 -4.51
C LEU A 204 -21.20 -13.03 -4.93
N THR A 205 -20.15 -13.85 -4.77
CA THR A 205 -20.18 -15.25 -5.23
C THR A 205 -20.94 -16.17 -4.31
N ASN A 206 -20.84 -15.97 -3.00
CA ASN A 206 -21.37 -16.92 -2.01
C ASN A 206 -22.79 -16.58 -1.60
N GLU A 207 -23.10 -15.28 -1.45
CA GLU A 207 -24.37 -14.82 -0.88
C GLU A 207 -25.34 -14.31 -1.95
N MET A 208 -24.82 -13.69 -3.01
CA MET A 208 -25.65 -13.06 -4.05
C MET A 208 -25.81 -13.90 -5.32
N GLY A 209 -24.95 -14.92 -5.51
CA GLY A 209 -24.97 -15.81 -6.67
C GLY A 209 -24.51 -15.16 -7.97
N TYR A 210 -23.69 -14.11 -7.91
CA TYR A 210 -23.03 -13.55 -9.09
C TYR A 210 -21.67 -14.21 -9.31
N THR A 211 -21.22 -14.31 -10.56
CA THR A 211 -19.87 -14.78 -10.85
C THR A 211 -18.94 -13.61 -11.11
N VAL A 212 -17.68 -13.79 -10.72
CA VAL A 212 -16.63 -12.79 -10.89
C VAL A 212 -15.45 -13.32 -11.69
N SER A 213 -14.93 -12.45 -12.54
CA SER A 213 -13.75 -12.67 -13.37
C SER A 213 -12.68 -11.62 -13.10
N ARG A 214 -11.48 -11.84 -13.64
CA ARG A 214 -10.34 -10.92 -13.42
C ARG A 214 -10.59 -9.58 -14.10
N GLY A 215 -10.47 -8.52 -13.32
CA GLY A 215 -10.46 -7.16 -13.78
C GLY A 215 -9.06 -6.61 -14.03
N VAL A 216 -8.96 -5.28 -14.05
CA VAL A 216 -7.72 -4.56 -14.28
C VAL A 216 -6.94 -4.44 -12.97
N LYS A 217 -5.62 -4.63 -13.00
CA LYS A 217 -4.71 -4.47 -11.83
C LYS A 217 -5.20 -5.27 -10.59
N ASP A 218 -5.48 -6.55 -10.80
CA ASP A 218 -5.94 -7.50 -9.78
C ASP A 218 -7.29 -7.16 -9.12
N SER A 219 -8.11 -6.27 -9.70
CA SER A 219 -9.53 -6.12 -9.32
C SER A 219 -10.36 -7.30 -9.83
N PHE A 220 -11.64 -7.37 -9.45
CA PHE A 220 -12.61 -8.25 -10.10
C PHE A 220 -13.56 -7.46 -11.01
N ARG A 221 -14.27 -8.19 -11.88
CA ARG A 221 -15.42 -7.77 -12.67
C ARG A 221 -16.57 -8.73 -12.37
N ILE A 222 -17.80 -8.25 -12.43
CA ILE A 222 -19.00 -9.09 -12.37
C ILE A 222 -19.33 -9.50 -13.80
N ASP A 223 -19.49 -10.80 -14.04
CA ASP A 223 -19.83 -11.30 -15.36
C ASP A 223 -21.25 -10.86 -15.74
N GLY A 224 -21.43 -10.45 -17.00
CA GLY A 224 -22.69 -9.89 -17.51
C GLY A 224 -22.76 -8.35 -17.48
N ILE A 225 -21.93 -7.67 -16.69
CA ILE A 225 -21.76 -6.22 -16.82
C ILE A 225 -20.84 -5.93 -18.02
N SER A 226 -21.30 -5.11 -18.97
CA SER A 226 -20.55 -4.83 -20.21
C SER A 226 -19.47 -3.76 -20.02
N ASP A 227 -18.44 -3.79 -20.86
CA ASP A 227 -17.41 -2.73 -20.86
C ASP A 227 -17.97 -1.37 -21.29
N ASP A 228 -19.01 -1.35 -22.12
CA ASP A 228 -19.72 -0.12 -22.51
C ASP A 228 -20.40 0.53 -21.30
N LEU A 229 -21.10 -0.27 -20.48
CA LEU A 229 -21.72 0.22 -19.25
C LEU A 229 -20.69 0.69 -18.22
N ARG A 230 -19.55 0.00 -18.09
CA ARG A 230 -18.45 0.47 -17.23
C ARG A 230 -17.91 1.82 -17.68
N LYS A 231 -17.75 2.04 -19.00
CA LYS A 231 -17.29 3.31 -19.57
C LYS A 231 -18.28 4.44 -19.32
N GLU A 232 -19.58 4.15 -19.49
CA GLU A 232 -20.67 5.09 -19.20
C GLU A 232 -20.55 5.69 -17.80
N PHE A 233 -20.28 4.86 -16.79
CA PHE A 233 -20.10 5.29 -15.39
C PHE A 233 -18.64 5.55 -14.98
N SER A 234 -17.73 5.76 -15.93
CA SER A 234 -16.31 6.08 -15.67
C SER A 234 -15.90 7.41 -16.29
N GLN A 235 -16.80 8.40 -16.27
CA GLN A 235 -16.64 9.66 -17.01
C GLN A 235 -15.42 10.47 -16.58
N ARG A 236 -15.05 10.41 -15.29
CA ARG A 236 -13.82 11.02 -14.77
C ARG A 236 -12.57 10.39 -15.38
N THR A 237 -12.54 9.07 -15.52
CA THR A 237 -11.41 8.36 -16.12
C THR A 237 -11.28 8.71 -17.59
N GLU A 238 -12.40 8.75 -18.33
CA GLU A 238 -12.38 9.12 -19.75
C GLU A 238 -11.97 10.58 -19.93
N SER A 239 -12.48 11.52 -19.13
CA SER A 239 -12.06 12.92 -19.17
C SER A 239 -10.55 13.10 -18.88
N ILE A 240 -9.99 12.33 -17.94
CA ILE A 240 -8.54 12.35 -17.68
C ILE A 240 -7.76 11.82 -18.89
N LYS A 241 -8.24 10.75 -19.55
CA LYS A 241 -7.60 10.20 -20.75
C LYS A 241 -7.67 11.16 -21.94
N GLU A 242 -8.79 11.84 -22.14
CA GLU A 242 -8.99 12.81 -23.23
C GLU A 242 -7.99 13.99 -23.15
N MET A 243 -7.64 14.45 -21.95
CA MET A 243 -6.62 15.49 -21.80
C MET A 243 -5.18 14.95 -21.78
N ALA A 244 -5.02 13.67 -21.48
CA ALA A 244 -3.71 13.05 -21.42
C ALA A 244 -3.12 12.98 -22.83
N LYS A 245 -1.88 13.43 -22.99
CA LYS A 245 -1.15 13.18 -24.25
C LYS A 245 -0.95 11.68 -24.43
N GLU A 246 -0.88 11.24 -25.68
CA GLU A 246 -0.57 9.84 -25.98
C GLU A 246 0.77 9.45 -25.31
N GLY A 247 0.76 8.36 -24.54
CA GLY A 247 1.92 7.93 -23.75
C GLY A 247 2.10 8.61 -22.38
N ALA A 248 1.11 9.37 -21.89
CA ALA A 248 1.20 10.04 -20.59
C ALA A 248 1.53 9.07 -19.45
N ASP A 249 2.48 9.47 -18.61
CA ASP A 249 2.90 8.67 -17.46
C ASP A 249 1.93 8.80 -16.28
N TYR A 250 2.11 7.94 -15.26
CA TYR A 250 1.26 7.95 -14.07
C TYR A 250 1.28 9.30 -13.31
N SER A 251 2.40 10.02 -13.34
CA SER A 251 2.53 11.32 -12.66
C SER A 251 1.73 12.41 -13.39
N GLU A 252 1.71 12.37 -14.71
CA GLU A 252 0.95 13.28 -15.56
C GLU A 252 -0.55 13.04 -15.41
N LEU A 253 -0.98 11.77 -15.47
CA LEU A 253 -2.36 11.39 -15.20
C LEU A 253 -2.81 11.82 -13.81
N LYS A 254 -1.93 11.74 -12.79
CA LYS A 254 -2.23 12.21 -11.44
C LYS A 254 -2.40 13.73 -11.39
N LYS A 255 -1.55 14.51 -12.08
CA LYS A 255 -1.69 15.98 -12.15
C LYS A 255 -2.98 16.39 -12.86
N LEU A 256 -3.29 15.79 -13.99
CA LEU A 256 -4.53 16.02 -14.75
C LEU A 256 -5.78 15.68 -13.91
N SER A 257 -5.72 14.58 -13.17
CA SER A 257 -6.77 14.18 -12.21
C SER A 257 -7.00 15.25 -11.13
N LEU A 258 -5.96 15.95 -10.66
CA LEU A 258 -6.11 17.05 -9.71
C LEU A 258 -6.73 18.29 -10.35
N GLN A 259 -6.39 18.59 -11.61
CA GLN A 259 -6.87 19.77 -12.34
C GLN A 259 -8.35 19.68 -12.74
N GLN A 260 -8.84 18.49 -13.10
CA GLN A 260 -10.26 18.22 -13.39
C GLN A 260 -11.17 18.20 -12.16
N ARG A 261 -10.65 18.51 -10.97
CA ARG A 261 -11.48 18.55 -9.77
C ARG A 261 -12.31 19.83 -9.80
N ASN A 262 -13.59 19.69 -10.15
CA ASN A 262 -14.57 20.70 -9.75
C ASN A 262 -14.81 20.63 -8.23
N SER A 263 -15.27 21.74 -7.67
CA SER A 263 -15.89 21.74 -6.35
C SER A 263 -17.03 20.72 -6.35
N LYS A 264 -17.09 19.89 -5.32
CA LYS A 264 -18.20 18.95 -5.20
C LYS A 264 -19.51 19.74 -5.07
N SER A 265 -20.50 19.36 -5.88
CA SER A 265 -21.86 19.90 -5.82
C SER A 265 -22.67 19.13 -4.77
N GLU A 266 -23.63 19.80 -4.16
CA GLU A 266 -24.67 19.13 -3.37
C GLU A 266 -25.56 18.36 -4.35
N ASN A 267 -25.64 17.03 -4.21
CA ASN A 267 -26.48 16.20 -5.07
C ASN A 267 -27.36 15.31 -4.18
N ASP A 268 -28.65 15.25 -4.49
CA ASP A 268 -29.59 14.32 -3.87
C ASP A 268 -29.38 12.92 -4.45
N LEU A 269 -29.11 11.93 -3.59
CA LEU A 269 -28.90 10.55 -4.03
C LEU A 269 -30.14 9.93 -4.68
N SER A 270 -31.35 10.29 -4.25
CA SER A 270 -32.59 9.76 -4.85
C SER A 270 -32.71 10.19 -6.31
N VAL A 271 -32.49 11.48 -6.58
CA VAL A 271 -32.46 12.05 -7.93
C VAL A 271 -31.32 11.46 -8.76
N LEU A 272 -30.13 11.27 -8.18
CA LEU A 272 -29.00 10.66 -8.90
C LEU A 272 -29.29 9.20 -9.27
N ARG A 273 -29.91 8.42 -8.38
CA ARG A 273 -30.27 7.03 -8.63
C ARG A 273 -31.27 6.90 -9.77
N GLU A 274 -32.27 7.77 -9.83
CA GLU A 274 -33.19 7.84 -10.98
C GLU A 274 -32.44 8.10 -12.30
N GLN A 275 -31.56 9.09 -12.33
CA GLN A 275 -30.72 9.39 -13.50
C GLN A 275 -29.80 8.22 -13.88
N TRP A 276 -29.23 7.54 -12.89
CA TRP A 276 -28.41 6.36 -13.13
C TRP A 276 -29.22 5.20 -13.68
N HIS A 277 -30.45 4.99 -13.21
CA HIS A 277 -31.34 3.97 -13.74
C HIS A 277 -31.68 4.22 -15.20
N GLU A 278 -31.96 5.46 -15.59
CA GLU A 278 -32.19 5.85 -16.99
C GLU A 278 -30.96 5.54 -17.85
N ARG A 279 -29.78 6.01 -17.44
CA ARG A 279 -28.50 5.75 -18.13
C ARG A 279 -28.20 4.25 -18.26
N MET A 280 -28.54 3.45 -17.25
CA MET A 280 -28.41 1.98 -17.31
C MET A 280 -29.41 1.37 -18.29
N LYS A 281 -30.66 1.85 -18.30
CA LYS A 281 -31.73 1.36 -19.16
C LYS A 281 -31.43 1.61 -20.64
N ASP A 282 -30.83 2.76 -20.96
CA ASP A 282 -30.35 3.10 -22.31
C ASP A 282 -29.28 2.12 -22.82
N ARG A 283 -28.62 1.41 -21.91
CA ARG A 283 -27.63 0.36 -22.20
C ARG A 283 -28.19 -1.05 -22.01
N ASN A 284 -29.50 -1.20 -21.98
CA ASN A 284 -30.22 -2.47 -21.75
C ASN A 284 -29.85 -3.14 -20.41
N PHE A 285 -29.52 -2.35 -19.39
CA PHE A 285 -29.19 -2.83 -18.06
C PHE A 285 -30.33 -2.51 -17.08
N ASP A 286 -31.19 -3.51 -16.86
CA ASP A 286 -32.32 -3.43 -15.94
C ASP A 286 -32.33 -4.53 -14.87
N ILE A 287 -33.32 -4.51 -13.98
CA ILE A 287 -33.44 -5.53 -12.93
C ILE A 287 -33.55 -6.95 -13.51
N SER A 288 -34.17 -7.12 -14.68
CA SER A 288 -34.30 -8.43 -15.32
C SER A 288 -32.94 -8.92 -15.83
N SER A 289 -32.13 -8.01 -16.40
CA SER A 289 -30.75 -8.30 -16.76
C SER A 289 -29.92 -8.64 -15.52
N VAL A 290 -30.11 -7.95 -14.39
CA VAL A 290 -29.42 -8.26 -13.13
C VAL A 290 -29.72 -9.68 -12.66
N GLN A 291 -30.98 -10.10 -12.68
CA GLN A 291 -31.35 -11.45 -12.27
C GLN A 291 -30.81 -12.52 -13.23
N SER A 292 -30.75 -12.25 -14.54
CA SER A 292 -30.26 -13.22 -15.53
C SER A 292 -28.73 -13.42 -15.49
N MET A 293 -27.97 -12.53 -14.85
CA MET A 293 -26.53 -12.66 -14.65
C MET A 293 -26.15 -13.69 -13.57
N LYS A 294 -27.10 -14.14 -12.74
CA LYS A 294 -26.81 -15.06 -11.63
C LYS A 294 -26.33 -16.42 -12.15
N GLY A 295 -25.35 -16.99 -11.47
CA GLY A 295 -24.67 -18.22 -11.89
C GLY A 295 -23.84 -18.85 -10.78
N LYS A 296 -23.11 -19.92 -11.13
CA LYS A 296 -22.19 -20.60 -10.21
C LYS A 296 -20.76 -20.20 -10.53
N GLN A 297 -20.05 -19.71 -9.52
CA GLN A 297 -18.63 -19.38 -9.64
C GLN A 297 -17.84 -20.62 -10.07
N VAL A 298 -16.93 -20.45 -11.02
CA VAL A 298 -15.97 -21.46 -11.45
C VAL A 298 -14.56 -21.10 -10.96
N ASN A 299 -13.68 -22.11 -10.88
CA ASN A 299 -12.29 -21.89 -10.46
C ASN A 299 -11.47 -21.28 -11.58
N LEU A 300 -11.10 -20.02 -11.40
CA LEU A 300 -10.22 -19.23 -12.26
C LEU A 300 -8.94 -18.78 -11.51
N ASP A 301 -8.71 -19.31 -10.30
CA ASP A 301 -7.50 -19.07 -9.51
C ASP A 301 -6.26 -19.67 -10.16
N LYS A 302 -5.12 -18.98 -10.01
CA LYS A 302 -3.83 -19.45 -10.50
C LYS A 302 -3.26 -20.54 -9.60
N SER A 303 -2.46 -21.42 -10.19
CA SER A 303 -1.57 -22.32 -9.46
C SER A 303 -0.51 -21.54 -8.66
N PHE A 304 0.18 -22.21 -7.74
CA PHE A 304 1.26 -21.61 -6.98
C PHE A 304 2.36 -21.04 -7.90
N GLU A 305 2.77 -21.81 -8.90
CA GLU A 305 3.84 -21.45 -9.85
C GLU A 305 3.48 -20.21 -10.66
N GLU A 306 2.23 -20.08 -11.08
CA GLU A 306 1.73 -18.92 -11.82
C GLU A 306 1.60 -17.69 -10.92
N ALA A 307 1.04 -17.86 -9.71
CA ALA A 307 0.86 -16.77 -8.75
C ALA A 307 2.19 -16.19 -8.26
N PHE A 308 3.20 -17.05 -8.08
CA PHE A 308 4.55 -16.67 -7.62
C PHE A 308 5.60 -16.67 -8.72
N LYS A 309 5.18 -16.56 -9.99
CA LYS A 309 6.10 -16.49 -11.13
C LYS A 309 7.09 -15.34 -10.94
N GLY A 310 8.39 -15.66 -11.01
CA GLY A 310 9.48 -14.70 -10.82
C GLY A 310 9.84 -14.40 -9.35
N TYR A 311 9.10 -14.93 -8.39
CA TYR A 311 9.48 -14.81 -6.98
C TYR A 311 10.64 -15.75 -6.66
N LYS A 312 11.61 -15.25 -5.89
CA LYS A 312 12.75 -16.03 -5.37
C LYS A 312 12.55 -16.30 -3.90
N PHE A 313 12.21 -15.25 -3.15
CA PHE A 313 11.82 -15.31 -1.76
C PHE A 313 10.38 -14.85 -1.60
N ILE A 314 9.68 -15.52 -0.68
CA ILE A 314 8.28 -15.26 -0.39
C ILE A 314 8.16 -15.05 1.12
N THR A 315 7.52 -13.95 1.52
CA THR A 315 7.17 -13.65 2.92
C THR A 315 5.78 -14.17 3.24
N GLU A 316 5.47 -14.36 4.52
CA GLU A 316 4.09 -14.68 4.95
C GLU A 316 3.06 -13.68 4.41
N LYS A 317 3.40 -12.39 4.39
CA LYS A 317 2.54 -11.32 3.86
C LYS A 317 2.26 -11.52 2.37
N GLN A 318 3.27 -11.88 1.57
CA GLN A 318 3.09 -12.18 0.15
C GLN A 318 2.26 -13.45 -0.08
N LEU A 319 2.41 -14.49 0.77
CA LEU A 319 1.53 -15.66 0.72
C LEU A 319 0.07 -15.27 0.96
N LYS A 320 -0.20 -14.51 2.03
CA LYS A 320 -1.55 -14.04 2.34
C LYS A 320 -2.13 -13.15 1.23
N LEU A 321 -1.32 -12.22 0.73
CA LEU A 321 -1.70 -11.33 -0.39
C LEU A 321 -2.13 -12.13 -1.61
N MET A 322 -1.32 -13.11 -2.04
CA MET A 322 -1.67 -13.93 -3.21
C MET A 322 -2.86 -14.85 -2.92
N ALA A 323 -2.96 -15.41 -1.71
CA ALA A 323 -4.12 -16.23 -1.35
C ALA A 323 -5.43 -15.42 -1.42
N LEU A 324 -5.44 -14.19 -0.91
CA LEU A 324 -6.57 -13.25 -1.06
C LEU A 324 -6.84 -12.94 -2.53
N SER A 325 -5.80 -12.57 -3.29
CA SER A 325 -5.93 -12.22 -4.71
C SER A 325 -6.55 -13.36 -5.53
N GLU A 326 -6.11 -14.59 -5.30
CA GLU A 326 -6.48 -15.74 -6.11
C GLU A 326 -7.80 -16.38 -5.67
N SER A 327 -8.06 -16.48 -4.36
CA SER A 327 -9.32 -17.06 -3.86
C SER A 327 -10.58 -16.27 -4.27
N LYS A 328 -10.45 -14.98 -4.60
CA LYS A 328 -11.55 -14.18 -5.20
C LYS A 328 -12.19 -14.83 -6.41
N PHE A 329 -11.38 -15.48 -7.23
CA PHE A 329 -11.78 -16.06 -8.50
C PHE A 329 -11.98 -17.57 -8.40
N SER A 330 -12.13 -18.09 -7.19
CA SER A 330 -12.21 -19.52 -6.88
C SER A 330 -13.44 -19.80 -6.02
N THR A 331 -13.91 -21.04 -6.04
CA THR A 331 -14.85 -21.55 -5.03
C THR A 331 -14.17 -21.79 -3.68
N LYS A 332 -12.84 -21.89 -3.65
CA LYS A 332 -12.05 -22.03 -2.42
C LYS A 332 -12.10 -20.78 -1.56
N THR A 333 -12.14 -20.95 -0.25
CA THR A 333 -11.93 -19.91 0.75
C THR A 333 -10.48 -19.40 0.72
N TYR A 334 -10.24 -18.24 1.31
CA TYR A 334 -8.90 -17.71 1.54
C TYR A 334 -8.00 -18.71 2.29
N GLN A 335 -8.54 -19.38 3.32
CA GLN A 335 -7.76 -20.30 4.15
C GLN A 335 -7.36 -21.55 3.36
N GLU A 336 -8.29 -22.15 2.61
CA GLU A 336 -7.98 -23.29 1.72
C GLU A 336 -6.91 -22.92 0.69
N LYS A 337 -6.99 -21.73 0.08
CA LYS A 337 -5.99 -21.29 -0.90
C LYS A 337 -4.63 -21.00 -0.27
N LEU A 338 -4.62 -20.44 0.95
CA LEU A 338 -3.39 -20.21 1.70
C LEU A 338 -2.73 -21.54 2.10
N ASP A 339 -3.51 -22.53 2.51
CA ASP A 339 -3.01 -23.85 2.89
C ASP A 339 -2.50 -24.62 1.66
N GLU A 340 -3.18 -24.52 0.52
CA GLU A 340 -2.70 -25.02 -0.76
C GLU A 340 -1.32 -24.41 -1.12
N PHE A 341 -1.17 -23.08 -1.01
CA PHE A 341 0.11 -22.43 -1.27
C PHE A 341 1.21 -22.84 -0.28
N LYS A 342 0.87 -23.00 1.00
CA LYS A 342 1.81 -23.47 2.03
C LYS A 342 2.21 -24.93 1.85
N GLY A 343 1.31 -25.74 1.30
CA GLY A 343 1.53 -27.15 0.99
C GLY A 343 2.28 -27.39 -0.32
N SER A 344 2.53 -26.36 -1.13
CA SER A 344 3.24 -26.52 -2.40
C SER A 344 4.64 -27.11 -2.20
N GLU A 345 4.96 -28.15 -2.96
CA GLU A 345 6.30 -28.73 -2.98
C GLU A 345 7.36 -27.74 -3.45
N LYS A 346 6.98 -26.64 -4.13
CA LYS A 346 7.90 -25.59 -4.57
C LYS A 346 8.20 -24.57 -3.48
N LEU A 347 7.48 -24.57 -2.37
CA LEU A 347 7.71 -23.68 -1.25
C LEU A 347 8.57 -24.38 -0.19
N GLN A 348 9.68 -23.74 0.21
CA GLN A 348 10.49 -24.23 1.32
C GLN A 348 10.59 -23.17 2.41
N GLN A 349 10.17 -23.49 3.63
CA GLN A 349 10.36 -22.60 4.76
C GLN A 349 11.84 -22.55 5.18
N LEU A 350 12.39 -21.33 5.28
CA LEU A 350 13.76 -21.10 5.77
C LEU A 350 13.72 -20.73 7.26
N LYS A 351 12.86 -19.78 7.62
CA LYS A 351 12.53 -19.40 8.99
C LYS A 351 11.05 -19.05 9.06
N LYS A 352 10.52 -18.91 10.28
CA LYS A 352 9.12 -18.53 10.48
C LYS A 352 8.79 -17.28 9.66
N GLY A 353 7.77 -17.38 8.80
CA GLY A 353 7.28 -16.31 7.94
C GLY A 353 8.16 -15.92 6.76
N PHE A 354 9.22 -16.69 6.45
CA PHE A 354 10.10 -16.44 5.31
C PHE A 354 10.44 -17.74 4.58
N TYR A 355 10.16 -17.75 3.28
CA TYR A 355 10.14 -18.93 2.44
C TYR A 355 10.98 -18.72 1.18
N LEU A 356 11.53 -19.81 0.68
CA LEU A 356 12.25 -19.92 -0.58
C LEU A 356 11.32 -20.53 -1.63
N HIS A 357 11.27 -19.93 -2.82
CA HIS A 357 10.63 -20.52 -3.99
C HIS A 357 11.65 -21.36 -4.75
N LYS A 358 11.46 -22.68 -4.77
CA LYS A 358 12.26 -23.66 -5.51
C LYS A 358 11.91 -23.65 -7.00
N SER A 359 12.00 -22.49 -7.63
CA SER A 359 11.60 -22.26 -9.03
C SER A 359 12.58 -22.84 -10.05
N ASN A 360 13.83 -23.12 -9.64
CA ASN A 360 14.84 -23.74 -10.50
C ASN A 360 15.85 -24.55 -9.66
N LYS A 361 16.71 -25.32 -10.35
CA LYS A 361 17.74 -26.17 -9.73
C LYS A 361 18.67 -25.39 -8.79
N SER A 362 19.03 -24.15 -9.12
CA SER A 362 19.90 -23.32 -8.28
C SER A 362 19.23 -22.96 -6.95
N MET A 363 17.96 -22.57 -6.99
CA MET A 363 17.16 -22.27 -5.80
C MET A 363 16.90 -23.53 -4.96
N GLU A 364 16.69 -24.68 -5.60
CA GLU A 364 16.57 -25.96 -4.92
C GLU A 364 17.87 -26.36 -4.19
N LYS A 365 19.03 -26.21 -4.86
CA LYS A 365 20.35 -26.41 -4.23
C LYS A 365 20.53 -25.50 -3.01
N LEU A 366 20.21 -24.20 -3.15
CA LEU A 366 20.29 -23.23 -2.05
C LEU A 366 19.41 -23.65 -0.85
N GLY A 367 18.19 -24.11 -1.13
CA GLY A 367 17.29 -24.63 -0.11
C GLY A 367 17.84 -25.87 0.61
N ASN A 368 18.43 -26.80 -0.14
CA ASN A 368 19.04 -28.02 0.42
C ASN A 368 20.27 -27.70 1.27
N GLN A 369 21.15 -26.79 0.83
CA GLN A 369 22.31 -26.32 1.60
C GLN A 369 21.88 -25.69 2.93
N TYR A 370 20.86 -24.82 2.91
CA TYR A 370 20.32 -24.21 4.12
C TYR A 370 19.80 -25.26 5.13
N ARG A 371 19.14 -26.31 4.64
CA ARG A 371 18.64 -27.42 5.48
C ARG A 371 19.78 -28.23 6.10
N GLN A 372 20.85 -28.47 5.35
CA GLN A 372 22.02 -29.23 5.81
C GLN A 372 22.80 -28.48 6.89
N HIS A 373 22.97 -27.16 6.78
CA HIS A 373 23.73 -26.37 7.75
C HIS A 373 23.00 -26.13 9.09
N LYS A 374 21.65 -26.19 9.11
CA LYS A 374 20.87 -26.07 10.36
C LYS A 374 20.99 -27.27 11.32
N LYS A 375 21.55 -28.41 10.89
CA LYS A 375 21.80 -29.55 11.79
C LYS A 375 23.05 -29.39 12.67
N ILE A 376 23.92 -28.40 12.45
CA ILE A 376 25.23 -28.35 13.14
C ILE A 376 25.43 -27.12 14.06
N GLU A 377 24.79 -25.97 13.85
CA GLU A 377 25.24 -24.74 14.54
C GLU A 377 24.32 -24.09 15.59
N PHE A 378 23.09 -24.58 15.84
CA PHE A 378 22.22 -23.92 16.83
C PHE A 378 22.53 -24.32 18.29
N VAL A 379 23.13 -25.49 18.53
CA VAL A 379 23.42 -26.00 19.89
C VAL A 379 24.72 -25.41 20.49
N LYS A 380 25.62 -24.84 19.67
CA LYS A 380 26.92 -24.33 20.14
C LYS A 380 26.94 -22.83 20.46
N SER A 381 26.04 -22.01 19.91
CA SER A 381 26.13 -20.54 20.04
C SER A 381 25.58 -19.97 21.36
N LEU A 382 24.87 -20.76 22.17
CA LEU A 382 24.28 -20.32 23.45
C LEU A 382 25.24 -20.35 24.65
N LYS A 383 26.46 -20.91 24.52
CA LYS A 383 27.41 -21.00 25.64
C LYS A 383 28.43 -19.85 25.74
N ASN A 384 28.65 -19.06 24.69
CA ASN A 384 29.89 -18.28 24.55
C ASN A 384 29.74 -16.79 24.20
N ARG A 385 28.77 -16.04 24.74
CA ARG A 385 28.80 -14.56 24.60
C ARG A 385 28.45 -13.84 25.90
N ASN A 386 29.48 -13.64 26.70
CA ASN A 386 29.58 -12.63 27.73
C ASN A 386 30.53 -11.52 27.21
N ILE A 387 30.19 -10.24 27.47
CA ILE A 387 31.07 -9.04 27.52
C ILE A 387 31.38 -8.33 26.15
N PRO A 388 31.71 -7.02 26.04
CA PRO A 388 31.15 -5.73 26.56
C PRO A 388 30.91 -4.67 25.44
N ILE A 389 30.33 -3.50 25.76
CA ILE A 389 30.27 -2.32 24.85
C ILE A 389 31.01 -1.13 25.48
N GLN A 390 31.97 -0.57 24.74
CA GLN A 390 32.67 0.68 25.08
C GLN A 390 31.78 1.91 24.85
N LYS A 391 31.77 2.82 25.83
CA LYS A 391 31.22 4.18 25.76
C LYS A 391 32.13 5.07 24.91
N GLN A 392 31.56 5.95 24.11
CA GLN A 392 32.23 7.19 23.70
C GLN A 392 31.36 8.42 23.94
N ALA A 393 32.06 9.50 24.24
CA ALA A 393 31.64 10.62 25.07
C ALA A 393 31.05 11.79 24.27
N ASN A 394 30.20 12.56 24.96
CA ASN A 394 29.75 13.89 24.59
C ASN A 394 30.92 14.83 24.31
N HIS A 395 30.82 15.69 23.29
CA HIS A 395 31.39 17.05 23.32
C HIS A 395 30.48 18.03 22.56
N SER A 396 29.88 18.92 23.34
CA SER A 396 29.24 20.18 22.96
C SER A 396 30.28 21.29 22.83
N LYS A 397 30.17 22.12 21.78
CA LYS A 397 30.65 23.52 21.61
C LYS A 397 30.49 23.83 20.11
N GLY A 398 30.14 24.99 19.60
CA GLY A 398 29.80 26.30 20.12
C GLY A 398 29.46 27.12 18.86
N VAL A 399 28.44 27.97 18.94
CA VAL A 399 27.91 28.75 17.81
C VAL A 399 28.85 29.92 17.50
N GLN A 400 29.30 30.03 16.24
CA GLN A 400 29.83 31.29 15.68
C GLN A 400 29.28 31.51 14.26
N LYS A 401 28.74 32.72 14.06
CA LYS A 401 28.26 33.28 12.78
C LYS A 401 29.43 33.53 11.82
N PRO A 402 29.15 33.62 10.51
CA PRO A 402 29.86 34.57 9.66
C PRO A 402 28.92 35.55 8.94
N THR A 403 29.45 36.76 8.82
CA THR A 403 28.95 37.95 8.12
C THR A 403 29.38 37.96 6.64
N ASN A 404 28.61 38.69 5.83
CA ASN A 404 28.78 38.99 4.40
C ASN A 404 30.19 39.47 3.97
N ASN A 405 30.59 39.13 2.73
CA ASN A 405 30.89 40.13 1.67
C ASN A 405 31.05 39.57 0.24
N ARG A 406 30.61 40.43 -0.71
CA ARG A 406 30.72 40.54 -2.19
C ARG A 406 32.17 40.44 -2.76
N VAL A 407 32.53 40.36 -4.06
CA VAL A 407 31.99 40.25 -5.46
C VAL A 407 33.23 40.12 -6.40
N ALA A 408 33.00 39.75 -7.68
CA ALA A 408 33.82 39.89 -8.92
C ALA A 408 34.63 38.64 -9.33
N ASP A 409 34.35 37.93 -10.43
CA ASP A 409 34.20 38.24 -11.88
C ASP A 409 35.54 38.14 -12.66
N SER A 410 35.61 37.21 -13.61
CA SER A 410 36.41 37.33 -14.84
C SER A 410 36.04 36.25 -15.87
N THR A 411 35.77 36.75 -17.06
CA THR A 411 35.38 36.11 -18.33
C THR A 411 36.55 35.55 -19.14
N GLN A 412 36.31 34.51 -19.96
CA GLN A 412 36.82 34.40 -21.35
C GLN A 412 36.11 33.29 -22.16
N ALA A 413 35.92 33.53 -23.47
CA ALA A 413 35.22 32.74 -24.51
C ALA A 413 36.06 32.74 -25.81
N PRO A 414 35.67 32.22 -27.02
CA PRO A 414 34.73 31.17 -27.46
C PRO A 414 35.25 30.24 -28.64
N SER A 415 34.35 29.39 -29.18
CA SER A 415 34.25 28.79 -30.55
C SER A 415 34.89 27.41 -30.80
N GLN A 416 34.16 26.32 -31.08
CA GLN A 416 33.28 25.87 -32.20
C GLN A 416 33.92 24.70 -32.97
N SER A 417 33.43 23.47 -32.79
CA SER A 417 33.30 22.49 -33.89
C SER A 417 32.12 21.52 -33.68
N LYS A 418 31.10 21.76 -34.51
CA LYS A 418 30.10 20.88 -35.14
C LYS A 418 29.60 19.60 -34.43
N LEU A 419 28.33 19.72 -34.05
CA LEU A 419 27.23 18.74 -34.09
C LEU A 419 27.56 17.31 -34.58
N ALA A 420 27.38 16.34 -33.68
CA ALA A 420 26.48 15.20 -33.92
C ALA A 420 26.13 14.49 -32.60
N LYS A 421 24.80 14.35 -32.38
CA LYS A 421 24.10 13.48 -31.43
C LYS A 421 23.90 13.99 -30.00
N ASP A 422 22.85 14.79 -29.86
CA ASP A 422 22.09 14.99 -28.63
C ASP A 422 21.64 13.67 -28.01
N THR A 423 22.17 13.36 -26.83
CA THR A 423 21.46 12.62 -25.78
C THR A 423 21.76 13.35 -24.48
N LYS A 424 20.90 14.29 -24.08
CA LYS A 424 20.97 14.91 -22.75
C LYS A 424 20.75 13.83 -21.71
N ALA A 425 21.84 13.39 -21.07
CA ALA A 425 21.78 12.64 -19.83
C ALA A 425 21.11 13.50 -18.75
N VAL A 426 19.99 13.02 -18.23
CA VAL A 426 19.28 13.60 -17.10
C VAL A 426 20.24 13.69 -15.91
N SER A 427 20.51 14.89 -15.41
CA SER A 427 21.27 15.09 -14.17
C SER A 427 20.42 14.60 -12.98
N GLY A 428 20.57 13.33 -12.64
CA GLY A 428 19.91 12.71 -11.48
C GLY A 428 20.36 13.37 -10.17
N LYS A 429 19.40 13.58 -9.27
CA LYS A 429 19.63 14.11 -7.92
C LYS A 429 20.68 13.26 -7.19
N GLN A 430 21.42 13.86 -6.25
CA GLN A 430 22.48 13.15 -5.54
C GLN A 430 21.91 11.99 -4.72
N SER A 431 20.69 12.16 -4.18
CA SER A 431 19.92 11.10 -3.52
C SER A 431 19.64 9.91 -4.46
N ASP A 432 19.28 10.15 -5.72
CA ASP A 432 19.03 9.10 -6.71
C ASP A 432 20.30 8.29 -7.06
N LYS A 433 21.45 8.96 -7.13
CA LYS A 433 22.75 8.31 -7.35
C LYS A 433 23.14 7.40 -6.19
N ILE A 434 22.99 7.88 -4.96
CA ILE A 434 23.28 7.10 -3.75
C ILE A 434 22.30 5.92 -3.62
N LEU A 435 21.04 6.10 -4.02
CA LEU A 435 20.05 5.03 -4.04
C LEU A 435 20.42 3.93 -5.06
N SER A 436 21.00 4.29 -6.21
CA SER A 436 21.56 3.31 -7.16
C SER A 436 22.71 2.51 -6.53
N GLN A 437 23.63 3.20 -5.84
CA GLN A 437 24.74 2.57 -5.14
C GLN A 437 24.28 1.61 -4.04
N LEU A 438 23.19 1.92 -3.32
CA LEU A 438 22.60 1.03 -2.33
C LEU A 438 22.07 -0.28 -2.94
N ASN A 439 21.49 -0.22 -4.14
CA ASN A 439 20.99 -1.40 -4.86
C ASN A 439 22.13 -2.27 -5.42
N GLU A 440 23.17 -1.63 -5.93
CA GLU A 440 24.39 -2.30 -6.39
C GLU A 440 25.13 -2.96 -5.24
N LEU A 441 25.17 -2.31 -4.06
CA LEU A 441 25.80 -2.85 -2.86
C LEU A 441 25.15 -4.17 -2.42
N ALA A 442 23.82 -4.21 -2.32
CA ALA A 442 23.10 -5.43 -1.91
C ALA A 442 23.35 -6.59 -2.89
N SER A 443 23.36 -6.29 -4.19
CA SER A 443 23.61 -7.27 -5.24
C SER A 443 25.06 -7.76 -5.23
N SER A 444 26.02 -6.85 -5.01
CA SER A 444 27.45 -7.14 -4.95
C SER A 444 27.80 -8.02 -3.75
N HIS A 445 27.27 -7.70 -2.56
CA HIS A 445 27.48 -8.50 -1.36
C HIS A 445 26.79 -9.87 -1.45
N ALA A 446 25.62 -9.95 -2.08
CA ALA A 446 24.99 -11.23 -2.37
C ALA A 446 25.87 -12.11 -3.27
N LEU A 447 26.46 -11.55 -4.32
CA LEU A 447 27.40 -12.25 -5.21
C LEU A 447 28.69 -12.67 -4.49
N ARG A 448 29.25 -11.81 -3.63
CA ARG A 448 30.43 -12.14 -2.83
C ARG A 448 30.16 -13.22 -1.81
N MET A 449 29.00 -13.24 -1.17
CA MET A 449 28.60 -14.35 -0.29
C MET A 449 28.51 -15.66 -1.07
N VAL A 450 27.99 -15.64 -2.30
CA VAL A 450 27.99 -16.81 -3.20
C VAL A 450 29.42 -17.22 -3.59
N GLN A 451 30.30 -16.26 -3.84
CA GLN A 451 31.69 -16.52 -4.21
C GLN A 451 32.49 -17.08 -3.04
N ILE A 452 32.32 -16.54 -1.83
CA ILE A 452 32.89 -17.08 -0.58
C ILE A 452 32.46 -18.54 -0.42
N LEU A 453 31.16 -18.83 -0.57
CA LEU A 453 30.62 -20.19 -0.50
C LEU A 453 31.24 -21.13 -1.55
N SER A 454 31.57 -20.64 -2.76
CA SER A 454 32.23 -21.44 -3.80
C SER A 454 33.73 -21.64 -3.57
N GLN A 455 34.40 -20.72 -2.88
CA GLN A 455 35.86 -20.74 -2.70
C GLN A 455 36.30 -21.48 -1.43
N THR A 456 35.38 -21.67 -0.48
CA THR A 456 35.67 -22.34 0.78
C THR A 456 35.27 -23.82 0.82
N GLU A 457 34.72 -24.35 -0.29
CA GLU A 457 34.39 -25.76 -0.46
C GLU A 457 35.56 -26.65 0.02
N GLY A 458 35.31 -27.44 1.08
CA GLY A 458 36.27 -28.39 1.64
C GLY A 458 37.05 -27.93 2.89
N LYS A 459 36.81 -26.72 3.42
CA LYS A 459 37.41 -26.26 4.70
C LYS A 459 36.33 -25.89 5.74
N PRO A 460 35.92 -26.85 6.60
CA PRO A 460 34.86 -26.63 7.59
C PRO A 460 35.23 -25.50 8.57
N GLY A 461 34.33 -24.52 8.76
CA GLY A 461 34.41 -23.47 9.78
C GLY A 461 34.93 -22.10 9.31
N THR A 462 35.68 -22.04 8.21
CA THR A 462 36.15 -20.75 7.64
C THR A 462 35.06 -20.02 6.84
N GLU A 463 34.10 -20.77 6.28
CA GLU A 463 33.00 -20.24 5.44
C GLU A 463 32.05 -19.36 6.26
N GLY A 464 31.62 -19.83 7.43
CA GLY A 464 30.71 -19.11 8.30
C GLY A 464 31.32 -17.81 8.84
N GLN A 465 32.62 -17.80 9.14
CA GLN A 465 33.33 -16.60 9.56
C GLN A 465 33.47 -15.60 8.41
N ALA A 466 33.77 -16.07 7.20
CA ALA A 466 33.88 -15.23 6.01
C ALA A 466 32.52 -14.63 5.60
N ILE A 467 31.43 -15.40 5.69
CA ILE A 467 30.07 -14.93 5.42
C ILE A 467 29.61 -13.96 6.52
N ALA A 468 29.86 -14.26 7.79
CA ALA A 468 29.52 -13.34 8.88
C ALA A 468 30.29 -12.01 8.76
N LYS A 469 31.56 -12.08 8.34
CA LYS A 469 32.37 -10.90 8.02
C LYS A 469 31.78 -10.14 6.83
N GLU A 470 31.35 -10.82 5.77
CA GLU A 470 30.75 -10.17 4.60
C GLU A 470 29.39 -9.54 4.91
N ILE A 471 28.56 -10.18 5.75
CA ILE A 471 27.32 -9.60 6.26
C ILE A 471 27.62 -8.35 7.11
N SER A 472 28.65 -8.41 7.96
CA SER A 472 29.09 -7.25 8.74
C SER A 472 29.58 -6.10 7.84
N ASN A 473 30.34 -6.42 6.78
CA ASN A 473 30.81 -5.45 5.80
C ASN A 473 29.63 -4.82 5.04
N TYR A 474 28.65 -5.62 4.62
CA TYR A 474 27.42 -5.15 4.01
C TYR A 474 26.68 -4.19 4.93
N GLN A 475 26.48 -4.58 6.20
CA GLN A 475 25.77 -3.75 7.18
C GLN A 475 26.47 -2.41 7.42
N GLN A 476 27.80 -2.41 7.52
CA GLN A 476 28.58 -1.18 7.68
C GLN A 476 28.46 -0.26 6.46
N GLN A 477 28.68 -0.79 5.26
CA GLN A 477 28.62 -0.01 4.02
C GLN A 477 27.19 0.46 3.70
N HIS A 478 26.19 -0.37 3.99
CA HIS A 478 24.79 -0.02 3.86
C HIS A 478 24.42 1.12 4.81
N SER A 479 24.86 1.06 6.08
CA SER A 479 24.64 2.14 7.05
C SER A 479 25.25 3.46 6.55
N GLN A 480 26.50 3.44 6.09
CA GLN A 480 27.19 4.65 5.59
C GLN A 480 26.48 5.27 4.38
N LEU A 481 26.03 4.45 3.42
CA LEU A 481 25.29 4.94 2.25
C LEU A 481 23.89 5.42 2.61
N MET A 482 23.23 4.79 3.59
CA MET A 482 21.92 5.26 4.09
C MET A 482 22.04 6.59 4.84
N ASP A 483 23.15 6.83 5.54
CA ASP A 483 23.43 8.13 6.18
C ASP A 483 23.69 9.21 5.12
N ALA A 484 24.52 8.92 4.12
CA ALA A 484 24.76 9.81 2.98
C ALA A 484 23.48 10.10 2.18
N TYR A 485 22.61 9.11 2.01
CA TYR A 485 21.30 9.27 1.35
C TYR A 485 20.39 10.22 2.14
N ARG A 486 20.37 10.09 3.47
CA ARG A 486 19.61 10.97 4.35
C ARG A 486 20.12 12.41 4.31
N GLU A 487 21.43 12.61 4.31
CA GLU A 487 22.05 13.93 4.17
C GLU A 487 21.72 14.57 2.81
N ALA A 488 21.80 13.78 1.73
CA ALA A 488 21.44 14.26 0.39
C ALA A 488 19.97 14.68 0.30
N LEU A 489 19.04 13.89 0.86
CA LEU A 489 17.63 14.26 0.93
C LEU A 489 17.37 15.53 1.75
N GLN A 490 18.11 15.72 2.86
CA GLN A 490 17.99 16.94 3.66
C GLN A 490 18.49 18.17 2.92
N GLN A 491 19.60 18.06 2.16
CA GLN A 491 20.14 19.16 1.35
C GLN A 491 19.22 19.50 0.18
N GLU A 492 18.70 18.50 -0.52
CA GLU A 492 17.76 18.69 -1.64
C GLU A 492 16.44 19.31 -1.18
N ASN A 493 15.94 18.93 0.01
CA ASN A 493 14.76 19.56 0.61
C ASN A 493 15.02 21.01 1.03
N LYS A 494 16.20 21.35 1.55
CA LYS A 494 16.56 22.74 1.87
C LYS A 494 16.61 23.61 0.60
N GLN A 495 17.24 23.12 -0.47
CA GLN A 495 17.30 23.82 -1.75
C GLN A 495 15.92 23.99 -2.41
N SER A 496 14.97 23.09 -2.15
CA SER A 496 13.60 23.19 -2.67
C SER A 496 12.71 24.19 -1.89
N ILE A 497 13.18 24.70 -0.75
CA ILE A 497 12.48 25.69 0.09
C ILE A 497 13.03 27.11 -0.15
N GLU A 498 14.25 27.24 -0.66
CA GLU A 498 14.89 28.52 -1.01
C GLU A 498 14.63 28.96 -2.47
N ILE A 499 13.90 28.17 -3.26
CA ILE A 499 13.37 28.48 -4.60
C ILE A 499 11.86 28.64 -4.48
#